data_AF-A0AB72VDL9-F1
#
_entry.id   AF-A0AB72VDL9-F1
#
_cell.length_a   1.000
_cell.length_b   1.000
_cell.length_c   1.000
_cell.angle_alpha   90.00
_cell.angle_beta   90.00
_cell.angle_gamma   90.00
#
_symmetry.space_group_name_H-M   'P 1'
#
loop_
_entity.id
_entity.type
_entity.pdbx_description
1 polymer ?
#
loop_
_entity_poly.entity_id
_entity_poly.type
_entity_poly.pdbx_seq_one_letter_code
_entity_poly.pdbx_strand_id
1 'polypeptide(L)'
;MNSHWSGITDPEKLHSGFVDLVDQLADQSRDGNWDAVLQLLGTHANLSANQWRIGGTSWFTPLHQAAWLGAPVEVVDELINQGVWCSLRNADGDRAIDIARSRGHSHLLDALHVRDLNEPEREKFQAWDQHLADLIVQRTKSLGPVNFRPVPTEVITLEELESLWFGYPGMYGGFLISIHRDRLFIESWSRVVGGSGQAHVITKGGCVLVEEGFV
;
A
#
# COMPACT_ATOMS: atom_id res chain seq x y z
N MET A 1 12.59 0.04 -9.82
CA MET A 1 12.11 -1.16 -9.09
C MET A 1 10.65 -0.88 -8.78
N ASN A 2 9.72 -1.74 -9.18
CA ASN A 2 8.29 -1.48 -8.96
C ASN A 2 7.98 -1.64 -7.46
N SER A 3 7.28 -0.68 -6.88
CA SER A 3 6.83 -0.76 -5.50
C SER A 3 5.70 -1.79 -5.36
N HIS A 4 5.51 -2.37 -4.18
CA HIS A 4 4.52 -3.42 -3.94
C HIS A 4 3.43 -2.98 -2.96
N TRP A 5 2.16 -3.23 -3.30
CA TRP A 5 1.02 -3.05 -2.40
C TRP A 5 0.69 -4.35 -1.67
N SER A 6 0.90 -4.40 -0.35
CA SER A 6 0.55 -5.55 0.50
C SER A 6 -0.94 -5.54 0.88
N GLY A 7 -1.82 -5.54 -0.12
CA GLY A 7 -3.26 -5.30 0.07
C GLY A 7 -4.06 -6.45 0.69
N ILE A 8 -3.57 -7.68 0.71
CA ILE A 8 -4.35 -8.85 1.15
C ILE A 8 -4.58 -8.82 2.66
N THR A 9 -5.85 -8.93 3.08
CA THR A 9 -6.23 -8.88 4.50
C THR A 9 -6.57 -10.24 5.08
N ASP A 10 -6.73 -11.26 4.25
CA ASP A 10 -7.06 -12.63 4.64
C ASP A 10 -5.78 -13.44 4.94
N PRO A 11 -5.45 -13.72 6.23
CA PRO A 11 -4.23 -14.44 6.57
C PRO A 11 -4.21 -15.86 6.00
N GLU A 12 -5.35 -16.53 5.86
CA GLU A 12 -5.47 -17.88 5.31
C GLU A 12 -5.18 -17.98 3.81
N LYS A 13 -5.12 -16.84 3.10
CA LYS A 13 -4.74 -16.77 1.69
C LYS A 13 -3.23 -16.59 1.49
N LEU A 14 -2.49 -16.44 2.58
CA LEU A 14 -1.06 -16.16 2.59
C LEU A 14 -0.28 -17.31 3.25
N HIS A 15 1.03 -17.35 3.01
CA HIS A 15 1.89 -18.33 3.64
C HIS A 15 2.00 -18.04 5.14
N SER A 16 1.77 -19.01 6.02
CA SER A 16 1.73 -18.82 7.48
C SER A 16 3.00 -18.16 8.02
N GLY A 17 4.19 -18.63 7.60
CA GLY A 17 5.46 -18.02 8.02
C GLY A 17 5.64 -16.56 7.58
N PHE A 18 4.95 -16.11 6.52
CA PHE A 18 4.91 -14.69 6.17
C PHE A 18 3.97 -13.92 7.11
N VAL A 19 2.81 -14.48 7.44
CA VAL A 19 1.89 -13.88 8.42
C VAL A 19 2.58 -13.71 9.78
N ASP A 20 3.27 -14.74 10.27
CA ASP A 20 4.01 -14.69 11.54
C ASP A 20 5.09 -13.59 11.52
N LEU A 21 5.80 -13.44 10.40
CA LEU A 21 6.80 -12.39 10.22
C LEU A 21 6.18 -10.98 10.25
N VAL A 22 5.03 -10.80 9.61
CA VAL A 22 4.29 -9.53 9.62
C VAL A 22 3.76 -9.21 11.02
N ASP A 23 3.26 -10.20 11.74
CA ASP A 23 2.84 -10.05 13.13
C ASP A 23 4.01 -9.63 14.02
N GLN A 24 5.17 -10.27 13.85
CA GLN A 24 6.40 -9.90 14.55
C GLN A 24 6.80 -8.46 14.26
N LEU A 25 6.81 -8.02 13.00
CA LEU A 25 7.08 -6.62 12.64
C LEU A 25 6.13 -5.66 13.36
N ALA A 26 4.83 -5.98 13.36
CA ALA A 26 3.81 -5.15 13.99
C ALA A 26 3.95 -5.11 15.53
N ASP A 27 4.32 -6.23 16.16
CA ASP A 27 4.59 -6.28 17.61
C ASP A 27 5.83 -5.47 17.97
N GLN A 28 6.96 -5.67 17.26
CA GLN A 28 8.18 -4.89 17.52
C GLN A 28 7.98 -3.39 17.29
N SER A 29 7.21 -3.01 16.27
CA SER A 29 6.88 -1.61 16.01
C SER A 29 6.00 -1.01 17.10
N ARG A 30 5.01 -1.77 17.62
CA ARG A 30 4.15 -1.33 18.73
C ARG A 30 4.95 -1.10 20.02
N ASP A 31 5.93 -1.97 20.27
CA ASP A 31 6.75 -1.92 21.48
C ASP A 31 7.90 -0.89 21.38
N GLY A 32 8.11 -0.29 20.20
CA GLY A 32 9.16 0.69 19.96
C GLY A 32 10.57 0.09 19.86
N ASN A 33 10.67 -1.21 19.57
CA ASN A 33 11.94 -1.92 19.43
C ASN A 33 12.55 -1.68 18.04
N TRP A 34 13.00 -0.45 17.78
CA TRP A 34 13.41 -0.01 16.45
C TRP A 34 14.57 -0.79 15.85
N ASP A 35 15.55 -1.21 16.66
CA ASP A 35 16.65 -2.06 16.19
C ASP A 35 16.12 -3.38 15.60
N ALA A 36 15.14 -4.00 16.27
CA ALA A 36 14.52 -5.24 15.79
C ALA A 36 13.66 -4.98 14.54
N VAL A 37 12.93 -3.87 14.48
CA VAL A 37 12.17 -3.45 13.29
C VAL A 37 13.10 -3.31 12.08
N LEU A 38 14.18 -2.54 12.21
CA LEU A 38 15.14 -2.30 11.14
C LEU A 38 15.87 -3.59 10.73
N GLN A 39 16.22 -4.44 11.68
CA GLN A 39 16.79 -5.75 11.40
C GLN A 39 15.83 -6.64 10.60
N LEU A 40 14.53 -6.69 10.97
CA LEU A 40 13.52 -7.47 10.27
C LEU A 40 13.38 -7.01 8.81
N LEU A 41 13.28 -5.69 8.59
CA LEU A 41 13.17 -5.09 7.26
C LEU A 41 14.43 -5.32 6.41
N GLY A 42 15.63 -5.21 7.00
CA GLY A 42 16.89 -5.43 6.30
C GLY A 42 17.20 -6.90 5.98
N THR A 43 16.66 -7.84 6.77
CA THR A 43 16.93 -9.28 6.60
C THR A 43 15.95 -9.95 5.63
N HIS A 44 14.70 -9.50 5.59
CA HIS A 44 13.63 -10.18 4.87
C HIS A 44 13.19 -9.37 3.65
N ALA A 45 13.78 -9.66 2.49
CA ALA A 45 13.47 -8.96 1.24
C ALA A 45 11.99 -9.01 0.79
N ASN A 46 11.21 -9.95 1.32
CA ASN A 46 9.77 -10.06 1.06
C ASN A 46 8.90 -9.24 2.03
N LEU A 47 9.49 -8.65 3.08
CA LEU A 47 8.80 -7.83 4.06
C LEU A 47 8.89 -6.35 3.64
N SER A 48 7.74 -5.75 3.35
CA SER A 48 7.69 -4.32 3.02
C SER A 48 7.75 -3.46 4.28
N ALA A 49 8.47 -2.34 4.22
CA ALA A 49 8.42 -1.32 5.27
C ALA A 49 7.03 -0.66 5.40
N ASN A 50 6.19 -0.78 4.37
CA ASN A 50 4.79 -0.29 4.34
C ASN A 50 3.77 -1.32 4.83
N GLN A 51 4.24 -2.46 5.36
CA GLN A 51 3.39 -3.52 5.84
C GLN A 51 2.64 -3.10 7.11
N TRP A 52 1.35 -3.46 7.18
CA TRP A 52 0.55 -3.44 8.40
C TRP A 52 0.18 -4.87 8.81
N ARG A 53 -0.31 -5.03 10.05
CA ARG A 53 -0.79 -6.32 10.56
C ARG A 53 -1.91 -6.89 9.70
N ILE A 54 -1.70 -8.06 9.12
CA ILE A 54 -2.71 -8.78 8.34
C ILE A 54 -3.86 -9.19 9.28
N GLY A 55 -5.11 -9.03 8.84
CA GLY A 55 -6.30 -9.21 9.68
C GLY A 55 -6.51 -8.14 10.77
N GLY A 56 -5.57 -7.20 10.94
CA GLY A 56 -5.72 -6.05 11.84
C GLY A 56 -6.61 -4.96 11.24
N THR A 57 -7.30 -4.22 12.10
CA THR A 57 -8.26 -3.17 11.67
C THR A 57 -7.67 -1.77 11.61
N SER A 58 -6.51 -1.51 12.22
CA SER A 58 -5.95 -0.15 12.31
C SER A 58 -5.10 0.25 11.10
N TRP A 59 -4.58 -0.72 10.34
CA TRP A 59 -3.59 -0.51 9.27
C TRP A 59 -2.34 0.28 9.68
N PHE A 60 -1.95 0.22 10.95
CA PHE A 60 -0.70 0.85 11.40
C PHE A 60 0.50 0.13 10.79
N THR A 61 1.37 0.92 10.17
CA THR A 61 2.70 0.52 9.69
C THR A 61 3.76 0.90 10.73
N PRO A 62 5.03 0.46 10.57
CA PRO A 62 6.14 0.93 11.41
C PRO A 62 6.23 2.45 11.50
N LEU A 63 6.01 3.19 10.41
CA LEU A 63 6.06 4.65 10.41
C LEU A 63 4.93 5.29 11.24
N HIS A 64 3.70 4.74 11.17
CA HIS A 64 2.61 5.20 12.03
C HIS A 64 2.92 4.98 13.51
N GLN A 65 3.55 3.85 13.85
CA GLN A 65 3.96 3.56 15.23
C GLN A 65 5.10 4.48 15.68
N ALA A 66 6.08 4.76 14.82
CA ALA A 66 7.16 5.69 15.11
C ALA A 66 6.61 7.10 15.40
N ALA A 67 5.67 7.57 14.59
CA ALA A 67 4.95 8.82 14.83
C ALA A 67 4.09 8.78 16.10
N TRP A 68 3.47 7.65 16.43
CA TRP A 68 2.69 7.50 17.65
C TRP A 68 3.57 7.57 18.91
N LEU A 69 4.67 6.83 18.92
CA LEU A 69 5.56 6.74 20.08
C LEU A 69 6.49 7.96 20.21
N GLY A 70 6.61 8.79 19.18
CA GLY A 70 7.56 9.90 19.16
C GLY A 70 9.00 9.40 19.07
N ALA A 71 9.24 8.47 18.14
CA ALA A 71 10.56 7.87 17.93
C ALA A 71 11.66 8.93 17.70
N PRO A 72 12.94 8.59 17.91
CA PRO A 72 14.05 9.45 17.50
C PRO A 72 13.98 9.76 16.00
N VAL A 73 14.42 10.95 15.59
CA VAL A 73 14.42 11.37 14.18
C VAL A 73 15.25 10.40 13.34
N GLU A 74 16.37 9.93 13.88
CA GLU A 74 17.27 8.99 13.21
C GLU A 74 16.59 7.66 12.87
N VAL A 75 15.66 7.20 13.70
CA VAL A 75 14.85 6.01 13.41
C VAL A 75 13.88 6.29 12.27
N VAL A 76 13.25 7.47 12.25
CA VAL A 76 12.32 7.86 11.18
C VAL A 76 13.06 8.00 9.86
N ASP A 77 14.23 8.64 9.85
CA ASP A 77 15.09 8.77 8.67
C ASP A 77 15.53 7.40 8.15
N GLU A 78 15.89 6.47 9.04
CA GLU A 78 16.27 5.12 8.63
C GLU A 78 15.07 4.35 8.06
N LEU A 79 13.87 4.47 8.64
CA LEU A 79 12.66 3.90 8.05
C LEU A 79 12.37 4.48 6.66
N ILE A 80 12.57 5.79 6.47
CA ILE A 80 12.46 6.47 5.15
C ILE A 80 13.47 5.88 4.16
N ASN A 81 14.71 5.62 4.59
CA ASN A 81 15.71 4.94 3.76
C ASN A 81 15.31 3.50 3.40
N GLN A 82 14.48 2.83 4.21
CA GLN A 82 13.88 1.53 3.91
C GLN A 82 12.64 1.61 3.00
N GLY A 83 12.26 2.82 2.54
CA GLY A 83 11.19 3.02 1.57
C GLY A 83 9.78 3.02 2.16
N VAL A 84 9.61 3.44 3.42
CA VAL A 84 8.26 3.74 3.94
C VAL A 84 7.63 4.91 3.18
N TRP A 85 6.31 4.92 3.10
CA TRP A 85 5.53 5.99 2.49
C TRP A 85 4.98 6.91 3.57
N CYS A 86 5.42 8.17 3.57
CA CYS A 86 4.96 9.17 4.52
C CYS A 86 3.50 9.61 4.26
N SER A 87 3.01 9.41 3.04
CA SER A 87 1.65 9.72 2.60
C SER A 87 0.64 8.61 2.88
N LEU A 88 1.09 7.41 3.22
CA LEU A 88 0.20 6.28 3.48
C LEU A 88 -0.65 6.58 4.73
N ARG A 89 -1.96 6.40 4.59
CA ARG A 89 -2.94 6.57 5.67
C ARG A 89 -3.12 5.29 6.47
N ASN A 90 -3.50 5.40 7.73
CA ASN A 90 -4.05 4.31 8.52
C ASN A 90 -5.57 4.14 8.25
N ALA A 91 -6.26 3.30 9.03
CA ALA A 91 -7.70 3.07 8.88
C ALA A 91 -8.58 4.27 9.31
N ASP A 92 -8.06 5.15 10.15
CA ASP A 92 -8.72 6.40 10.57
C ASP A 92 -8.55 7.52 9.53
N GLY A 93 -7.73 7.27 8.50
CA GLY A 93 -7.41 8.25 7.47
C GLY A 93 -6.23 9.15 7.82
N ASP A 94 -5.53 8.92 8.93
CA ASP A 94 -4.37 9.72 9.36
C ASP A 94 -3.08 9.25 8.70
N ARG A 95 -2.24 10.20 8.26
CA ARG A 95 -0.84 9.94 7.90
C ARG A 95 0.03 9.96 9.15
N ALA A 96 1.26 9.46 9.04
CA ALA A 96 2.22 9.51 10.15
C ALA A 96 2.44 10.94 10.69
N ILE A 97 2.50 11.95 9.80
CA ILE A 97 2.61 13.36 10.22
C ILE A 97 1.39 13.86 11.03
N ASP A 98 0.19 13.37 10.70
CA ASP A 98 -1.04 13.75 11.40
C ASP A 98 -1.06 13.16 12.82
N ILE A 99 -0.59 11.91 12.96
CA ILE A 99 -0.37 11.27 14.26
C ILE A 99 0.69 12.02 15.08
N ALA A 100 1.85 12.32 14.50
CA ALA A 100 2.92 13.04 15.21
C ALA A 100 2.44 14.41 15.70
N ARG A 101 1.71 15.15 14.86
CA ARG A 101 1.13 16.45 15.19
C ARG A 101 0.12 16.36 16.34
N SER A 102 -0.83 15.42 16.26
CA SER A 102 -1.86 15.26 17.30
C SER A 102 -1.29 14.86 18.65
N ARG A 103 -0.13 14.19 18.66
CA ARG A 103 0.57 13.75 19.87
C ARG A 103 1.63 14.71 20.38
N GLY A 104 1.86 15.83 19.68
CA GLY A 104 2.82 16.87 20.09
C GLY A 104 4.28 16.53 19.78
N HIS A 105 4.54 15.55 18.92
CA HIS A 105 5.90 15.14 18.51
C HIS A 105 6.42 16.03 17.39
N SER A 106 6.58 17.33 17.69
CA SER A 106 6.92 18.35 16.71
C SER A 106 8.28 18.12 16.04
N HIS A 107 9.20 17.42 16.70
CA HIS A 107 10.53 17.09 16.17
C HIS A 107 10.48 16.16 14.95
N LEU A 108 9.36 15.47 14.71
CA LEU A 108 9.20 14.57 13.57
C LEU A 108 8.57 15.23 12.34
N LEU A 109 8.02 16.45 12.46
CA LEU A 109 7.18 17.03 11.40
C LEU A 109 7.95 17.33 10.11
N ASP A 110 9.23 17.69 10.22
CA ASP A 110 10.08 17.96 9.06
C ASP A 110 10.42 16.66 8.31
N ALA A 111 10.82 15.61 9.05
CA ALA A 111 11.14 14.30 8.46
C ALA A 111 9.90 13.61 7.84
N LEU A 112 8.73 13.77 8.45
CA LEU A 112 7.47 13.20 7.98
C LEU A 112 6.74 14.07 6.95
N HIS A 113 7.34 15.17 6.49
CA HIS A 113 6.67 16.12 5.63
C HIS A 113 6.21 15.48 4.31
N VAL A 114 4.92 15.67 4.00
CA VAL A 114 4.31 15.32 2.72
C VAL A 114 3.39 16.47 2.34
N ARG A 115 3.38 16.83 1.05
CA ARG A 115 2.47 17.88 0.58
C ARG A 115 1.02 17.49 0.82
N ASP A 116 0.19 18.49 1.06
CA ASP A 116 -1.25 18.29 1.07
C ASP A 116 -1.81 18.24 -0.35
N LEU A 117 -2.85 17.43 -0.52
CA LEU A 117 -3.67 17.42 -1.72
C LEU A 117 -4.71 18.51 -1.62
N ASN A 118 -5.01 19.18 -2.74
CA ASN A 118 -6.18 20.04 -2.81
C ASN A 118 -7.48 19.22 -2.98
N GLU A 119 -8.64 19.88 -2.88
CA GLU A 119 -9.94 19.21 -3.00
C GLU A 119 -10.14 18.48 -4.35
N PRO A 120 -9.86 19.10 -5.52
CA PRO A 120 -9.92 18.40 -6.81
C PRO A 120 -9.05 17.14 -6.89
N GLU A 121 -7.83 17.17 -6.32
CA GLU A 121 -6.95 16.01 -6.27
C GLU A 121 -7.55 14.89 -5.40
N ARG A 122 -8.07 15.22 -4.21
CA ARG A 122 -8.70 14.24 -3.32
C ARG A 122 -9.90 13.57 -3.98
N GLU A 123 -10.78 14.35 -4.60
CA GLU A 123 -11.94 13.81 -5.32
C GLU A 123 -11.53 12.89 -6.49
N LYS A 124 -10.44 13.24 -7.18
CA LYS A 124 -9.90 12.44 -8.28
C LYS A 124 -9.38 11.09 -7.77
N PHE A 125 -8.52 11.10 -6.75
CA PHE A 125 -7.96 9.86 -6.20
C PHE A 125 -9.05 8.99 -5.57
N GLN A 126 -10.01 9.58 -4.85
CA GLN A 126 -11.15 8.82 -4.32
C GLN A 126 -11.95 8.11 -5.43
N ALA A 127 -12.21 8.79 -6.55
CA ALA A 127 -12.89 8.18 -7.69
C ALA A 127 -12.03 7.06 -8.32
N TRP A 128 -10.72 7.27 -8.44
CA TRP A 128 -9.80 6.26 -8.96
C TRP A 128 -9.74 5.02 -8.07
N ASP A 129 -9.63 5.20 -6.75
CA ASP A 129 -9.59 4.12 -5.77
C ASP A 129 -10.85 3.25 -5.84
N GLN A 130 -12.02 3.89 -5.97
CA GLN A 130 -13.29 3.19 -6.13
C GLN A 130 -13.35 2.38 -7.44
N HIS A 131 -13.05 3.01 -8.57
CA HIS A 131 -13.06 2.33 -9.87
C HIS A 131 -12.03 1.19 -9.95
N LEU A 132 -10.87 1.35 -9.30
CA LEU A 132 -9.85 0.32 -9.22
C LEU A 132 -10.30 -0.85 -8.35
N ALA A 133 -10.91 -0.58 -7.19
CA ALA A 133 -11.46 -1.64 -6.34
C ALA A 133 -12.55 -2.44 -7.08
N ASP A 134 -13.45 -1.76 -7.78
CA ASP A 134 -14.51 -2.40 -8.58
C ASP A 134 -13.90 -3.24 -9.73
N LEU A 135 -12.88 -2.73 -10.40
CA LEU A 135 -12.14 -3.46 -11.43
C LEU A 135 -11.47 -4.73 -10.87
N ILE A 136 -10.80 -4.62 -9.72
CA ILE A 136 -10.16 -5.78 -9.07
C ILE A 136 -11.22 -6.85 -8.76
N VAL A 137 -12.33 -6.47 -8.11
CA VAL A 137 -13.44 -7.39 -7.80
C VAL A 137 -14.01 -8.04 -9.06
N GLN A 138 -14.17 -7.28 -10.14
CA GLN A 138 -14.64 -7.83 -11.42
C GLN A 138 -13.65 -8.85 -12.00
N ARG A 139 -12.36 -8.50 -12.04
CA ARG A 139 -11.28 -9.35 -12.59
C ARG A 139 -11.09 -10.64 -11.80
N THR A 140 -11.38 -10.63 -10.50
CA THR A 140 -11.12 -11.75 -9.59
C THR A 140 -12.37 -12.51 -9.17
N LYS A 141 -13.55 -12.15 -9.71
CA LYS A 141 -14.84 -12.75 -9.37
C LYS A 141 -14.87 -14.29 -9.42
N SER A 142 -14.09 -14.91 -10.31
CA SER A 142 -14.02 -16.38 -10.46
C SER A 142 -13.09 -17.08 -9.47
N LEU A 143 -12.26 -16.34 -8.73
CA LEU A 143 -11.24 -16.89 -7.81
C LEU A 143 -11.76 -17.08 -6.37
N GLY A 144 -13.03 -16.75 -6.14
CA GLY A 144 -13.64 -16.75 -4.81
C GLY A 144 -13.33 -15.48 -4.00
N PRO A 145 -13.89 -15.36 -2.79
CA PRO A 145 -13.68 -14.18 -1.97
C PRO A 145 -12.22 -14.14 -1.49
N VAL A 146 -11.56 -13.01 -1.76
CA VAL A 146 -10.32 -12.59 -1.12
C VAL A 146 -10.56 -11.14 -0.72
N ASN A 147 -10.53 -10.87 0.58
CA ASN A 147 -10.61 -9.52 1.09
C ASN A 147 -9.26 -8.83 0.92
N PHE A 148 -9.33 -7.57 0.51
CA PHE A 148 -8.15 -6.74 0.35
C PHE A 148 -8.47 -5.31 0.79
N ARG A 149 -7.43 -4.63 1.26
CA ARG A 149 -7.42 -3.20 1.45
C ARG A 149 -7.33 -2.53 0.07
N PRO A 150 -8.28 -1.63 -0.28
CA PRO A 150 -8.21 -0.86 -1.52
C PRO A 150 -6.87 -0.12 -1.65
N VAL A 151 -6.34 -0.04 -2.87
CA VAL A 151 -5.10 0.66 -3.16
C VAL A 151 -5.37 2.17 -3.12
N PRO A 152 -4.74 2.94 -2.20
CA PRO A 152 -4.87 4.39 -2.18
C PRO A 152 -4.01 5.01 -3.28
N THR A 153 -4.57 5.31 -4.44
CA THR A 153 -3.80 5.72 -5.63
C THR A 153 -3.07 7.06 -5.47
N GLU A 154 -3.45 7.87 -4.47
CA GLU A 154 -2.71 9.08 -4.11
C GLU A 154 -1.24 8.81 -3.75
N VAL A 155 -0.92 7.65 -3.18
CA VAL A 155 0.47 7.31 -2.79
C VAL A 155 1.40 7.24 -3.99
N ILE A 156 0.89 6.87 -5.17
CA ILE A 156 1.70 6.82 -6.40
C ILE A 156 2.20 8.22 -6.76
N THR A 157 1.36 9.24 -6.55
CA THR A 157 1.73 10.63 -6.83
C THR A 157 2.56 11.25 -5.70
N LEU A 158 2.16 11.01 -4.44
CA LEU A 158 2.79 11.65 -3.29
C LEU A 158 4.17 11.08 -2.95
N GLU A 159 4.40 9.80 -3.26
CA GLU A 159 5.69 9.12 -3.08
C GLU A 159 6.49 9.03 -4.39
N GLU A 160 6.02 9.68 -5.45
CA GLU A 160 6.67 9.72 -6.77
C GLU A 160 6.97 8.32 -7.35
N LEU A 161 6.05 7.37 -7.16
CA LEU A 161 6.23 6.00 -7.63
C LEU A 161 6.04 5.94 -9.15
N GLU A 162 6.96 5.25 -9.84
CA GLU A 162 6.81 4.94 -11.26
C GLU A 162 5.58 4.04 -11.50
N SER A 163 5.45 3.01 -10.66
CA SER A 163 4.31 2.09 -10.67
C SER A 163 4.18 1.36 -9.34
N LEU A 164 3.00 0.79 -9.11
CA LEU A 164 2.65 0.01 -7.94
C LEU A 164 2.09 -1.34 -8.39
N TRP A 165 2.72 -2.42 -7.92
CA TRP A 165 2.27 -3.78 -8.18
C TRP A 165 1.40 -4.31 -7.05
N PHE A 166 0.24 -4.85 -7.38
CA PHE A 166 -0.63 -5.57 -6.46
C PHE A 166 -0.81 -7.02 -6.93
N GLY A 167 -0.10 -7.94 -6.28
CA GLY A 167 -0.29 -9.37 -6.49
C GLY A 167 -1.60 -9.85 -5.86
N TYR A 168 -2.34 -10.71 -6.57
CA TYR A 168 -3.63 -11.23 -6.09
C TYR A 168 -3.62 -12.76 -5.98
N PRO A 169 -3.93 -13.34 -4.80
CA PRO A 169 -3.98 -14.78 -4.60
C PRO A 169 -4.89 -15.49 -5.61
N GLY A 170 -4.37 -16.55 -6.22
CA GLY A 170 -5.09 -17.31 -7.25
C GLY A 170 -4.95 -16.77 -8.68
N MET A 171 -4.42 -15.56 -8.91
CA MET A 171 -4.16 -15.10 -10.28
C MET A 171 -2.84 -15.64 -10.84
N TYR A 172 -1.88 -16.00 -9.98
CA TYR A 172 -0.46 -16.20 -10.35
C TYR A 172 0.09 -15.01 -11.17
N GLY A 173 -0.43 -13.83 -10.83
CA GLY A 173 -0.28 -12.55 -11.50
C GLY A 173 -0.94 -11.49 -10.62
N GLY A 174 -1.43 -10.41 -11.21
CA GLY A 174 -1.95 -9.29 -10.44
C GLY A 174 -2.20 -8.07 -11.30
N PHE A 175 -1.98 -6.91 -10.69
CA PHE A 175 -2.29 -5.60 -11.24
C PHE A 175 -1.04 -4.72 -11.16
N LEU A 176 -0.56 -4.25 -12.31
CA LEU A 176 0.41 -3.18 -12.40
C LEU A 176 -0.36 -1.87 -12.56
N ILE A 177 -0.09 -0.91 -11.69
CA ILE A 177 -0.83 0.34 -11.57
C ILE A 177 0.16 1.49 -11.78
N SER A 178 -0.10 2.37 -12.75
CA SER A 178 0.74 3.55 -13.01
C SER A 178 -0.10 4.78 -13.34
N ILE A 179 0.49 5.97 -13.22
CA ILE A 179 -0.16 7.22 -13.59
C ILE A 179 0.57 7.84 -14.78
N HIS A 180 -0.15 8.07 -15.87
CA HIS A 180 0.38 8.78 -17.03
C HIS A 180 -0.61 9.84 -17.52
N ARG A 181 -0.12 11.07 -17.75
CA ARG A 181 -0.93 12.18 -18.30
C ARG A 181 -2.28 12.36 -17.56
N ASP A 182 -2.22 12.34 -16.23
CA ASP A 182 -3.37 12.51 -15.33
C ASP A 182 -4.47 11.44 -15.51
N ARG A 183 -4.07 10.21 -15.83
CA ARG A 183 -4.94 9.03 -15.89
C ARG A 183 -4.25 7.85 -15.25
N LEU A 184 -5.04 6.99 -14.63
CA LEU A 184 -4.54 5.77 -13.99
C LEU A 184 -4.60 4.62 -15.00
N PHE A 185 -3.48 3.98 -15.26
CA PHE A 185 -3.33 2.85 -16.17
C PHE A 185 -3.18 1.58 -15.37
N ILE A 186 -3.98 0.58 -15.70
CA ILE A 186 -3.99 -0.72 -15.04
C ILE A 186 -3.69 -1.79 -16.07
N GLU A 187 -2.57 -2.48 -15.93
CA GLU A 187 -2.30 -3.73 -16.64
C GLU A 187 -2.53 -4.89 -15.67
N SER A 188 -3.50 -5.73 -15.95
CA SER A 188 -3.81 -6.89 -15.12
C SER A 188 -3.64 -8.17 -15.90
N TRP A 189 -3.07 -9.20 -15.29
CA TRP A 189 -2.94 -10.50 -15.93
C TRP A 189 -3.01 -11.65 -14.94
N SER A 190 -3.56 -12.78 -15.39
CA SER A 190 -3.64 -14.04 -14.68
C SER A 190 -3.16 -15.17 -15.59
N ARG A 191 -2.41 -16.12 -15.03
CA ARG A 191 -1.94 -17.32 -15.72
C ARG A 191 -2.84 -18.55 -15.52
N VAL A 192 -3.99 -18.37 -14.88
CA VAL A 192 -4.93 -19.46 -14.59
C VAL A 192 -5.91 -19.65 -15.75
N VAL A 193 -6.35 -20.89 -15.98
CA VAL A 193 -7.37 -21.31 -16.98
C VAL A 193 -7.16 -20.64 -18.35
N GLY A 194 -6.07 -21.00 -19.03
CA GLY A 194 -5.76 -20.49 -20.38
C GLY A 194 -5.13 -19.10 -20.41
N GLY A 195 -5.08 -18.41 -19.27
CA GLY A 195 -4.50 -17.09 -19.13
C GLY A 195 -5.47 -15.98 -19.57
N SER A 196 -5.42 -14.83 -18.88
CA SER A 196 -6.06 -13.61 -19.37
C SER A 196 -5.24 -12.39 -18.98
N GLY A 197 -5.10 -11.43 -19.88
CA GLY A 197 -4.58 -10.10 -19.58
C GLY A 197 -5.43 -9.02 -20.20
N GLN A 198 -5.56 -7.92 -19.47
CA GLN A 198 -6.37 -6.76 -19.82
C GLN A 198 -5.70 -5.48 -19.35
N ALA A 199 -5.74 -4.46 -20.20
CA ALA A 199 -5.33 -3.11 -19.87
C ALA A 199 -6.55 -2.19 -19.75
N HIS A 200 -6.59 -1.37 -18.71
CA HIS A 200 -7.66 -0.42 -18.46
C HIS A 200 -7.10 0.98 -18.23
N VAL A 201 -7.90 1.99 -18.57
CA VAL A 201 -7.66 3.38 -18.21
C VAL A 201 -8.78 3.85 -17.29
N ILE A 202 -8.40 4.36 -16.12
CA ILE A 202 -9.30 4.91 -15.12
C ILE A 202 -9.17 6.43 -15.09
N THR A 203 -10.32 7.09 -15.07
CA THR A 203 -10.48 8.54 -14.89
C THR A 203 -11.49 8.80 -13.77
N LYS A 204 -11.71 10.07 -13.40
CA LYS A 204 -12.77 10.41 -12.43
C LYS A 204 -14.16 9.90 -12.88
N GLY A 205 -14.41 9.85 -14.18
CA GLY A 205 -15.70 9.47 -14.76
C GLY A 205 -15.93 7.97 -14.94
N GLY A 206 -14.90 7.13 -14.82
CA GLY A 206 -15.06 5.69 -15.02
C GLY A 206 -13.78 4.93 -15.37
N CYS A 207 -13.96 3.62 -15.56
CA CYS A 207 -12.95 2.65 -15.97
C CYS A 207 -13.28 2.12 -17.37
N VAL A 208 -12.32 2.16 -18.29
CA VAL A 208 -12.49 1.73 -19.69
C VAL A 208 -11.45 0.68 -20.04
N LEU A 209 -11.90 -0.47 -20.55
CA LEU A 209 -11.03 -1.47 -21.16
C LEU A 209 -10.45 -0.93 -22.46
N VAL A 210 -9.12 -0.98 -22.61
CA VAL A 210 -8.42 -0.48 -23.81
C VAL A 210 -7.72 -1.57 -24.60
N GLU A 211 -7.36 -2.67 -23.95
CA GLU A 211 -6.72 -3.82 -24.59
C GLU A 211 -7.02 -5.11 -23.80
N GLU A 212 -7.13 -6.24 -24.49
CA GLU A 212 -7.28 -7.56 -23.87
C GLU A 212 -6.65 -8.68 -24.71
N GLY A 213 -6.33 -9.79 -24.04
CA GLY A 213 -5.87 -11.03 -24.69
C GLY A 213 -4.36 -11.28 -24.65
N PHE A 214 -3.59 -10.52 -23.87
CA PHE A 214 -2.15 -10.76 -23.65
C PHE A 214 -1.92 -11.61 -22.39
N VAL A 215 -0.92 -12.50 -22.36
CA VAL A 215 -0.39 -13.20 -21.16
C VAL A 215 1.05 -13.62 -21.41
#